data_AF-A0A367RRG0-F1
#
_entry.id   AF-A0A367RRG0-F1
#
_cell.length_a   1.000
_cell.length_b   1.000
_cell.length_c   1.000
_cell.angle_alpha   90.00
_cell.angle_beta   90.00
_cell.angle_gamma   90.00
#
_symmetry.space_group_name_H-M   'P 1'
#
loop_
_entity.id
_entity.type
_entity.pdbx_description
1 polymer ?
#
loop_
_entity_poly.entity_id
_entity_poly.type
_entity_poly.pdbx_seq_one_letter_code
_entity_poly.pdbx_strand_id
1 'polypeptide(L)' 'MEEISETFQELGLTERIFYGADLYCLVKDTSLGKETPEECERERPLRDIITTLSNEAASSVLDKNG' A
#
# COMPACT_ATOMS: atom_id res chain seq x y z
N MET A 1 -14.04 -3.95 21.62
CA MET A 1 -12.94 -3.05 21.18
C MET A 1 -11.66 -3.31 21.97
N GLU A 2 -11.73 -3.52 23.30
CA GLU A 2 -10.58 -3.86 24.16
C GLU A 2 -9.80 -5.11 23.68
N GLU A 3 -10.51 -6.14 23.24
CA GLU A 3 -9.91 -7.40 22.75
C GLU A 3 -9.01 -7.21 21.50
N ILE A 4 -9.36 -6.22 20.66
CA ILE A 4 -8.60 -5.89 19.45
C ILE A 4 -7.36 -5.06 19.82
N SER A 5 -7.46 -4.17 20.81
CA SER A 5 -6.31 -3.38 21.27
C SER A 5 -5.26 -4.21 22.00
N GLU A 6 -5.67 -5.18 22.82
CA GLU A 6 -4.73 -6.10 23.49
C GLU A 6 -3.95 -6.92 22.46
N THR A 7 -4.63 -7.44 21.44
CA THR A 7 -3.99 -8.17 20.33
C THR A 7 -2.95 -7.31 19.60
N PHE A 8 -3.28 -6.05 19.29
CA PHE A 8 -2.31 -5.15 18.64
C PHE A 8 -1.11 -4.84 19.55
N GLN A 9 -1.34 -4.67 20.85
CA GLN A 9 -0.29 -4.41 21.82
C GLN A 9 0.64 -5.63 22.00
N GLU A 10 0.09 -6.84 22.04
CA GLU A 10 0.86 -8.10 22.09
C GLU A 10 1.72 -8.31 20.83
N LEU A 11 1.26 -7.87 19.67
CA LEU A 11 2.01 -7.93 18.41
C LEU A 11 3.02 -6.77 18.25
N GLY A 12 3.13 -5.88 19.24
CA GLY A 12 3.98 -4.68 19.17
C GLY A 12 3.49 -3.64 18.17
N LEU A 13 2.24 -3.75 17.72
CA LEU A 13 1.59 -2.82 16.81
C LEU A 13 1.12 -1.61 17.61
N THR A 14 1.84 -0.50 17.45
CA THR A 14 1.44 0.79 18.02
C THR A 14 0.31 1.41 17.21
N GLU A 15 -0.38 2.42 17.75
CA GLU A 15 -1.36 3.23 17.00
C GLU A 15 -0.81 3.80 15.68
N ARG A 16 0.53 3.84 15.52
CA ARG A 16 1.17 4.25 14.27
C ARG A 16 0.95 3.30 13.10
N ILE A 17 0.43 2.09 13.32
CA ILE A 17 0.10 1.14 12.26
C ILE A 17 -0.86 1.75 11.23
N PHE A 18 -1.75 2.64 11.67
CA PHE A 18 -2.69 3.33 10.80
C PHE A 18 -2.04 4.35 9.87
N TYR A 19 -0.85 4.87 10.19
CA TYR A 19 -0.11 5.74 9.25
C TYR A 19 0.30 5.00 7.97
N GLY A 20 0.43 3.67 8.02
CA GLY A 20 0.68 2.85 6.84
C GLY A 20 -0.57 2.56 6.00
N ALA A 21 -1.77 2.85 6.53
CA ALA A 21 -3.03 2.52 5.84
C ALA A 21 -3.21 3.34 4.56
N ASP A 22 -2.81 4.62 4.58
CA ASP A 22 -2.87 5.49 3.39
C ASP A 22 -1.92 5.01 2.29
N LEU A 23 -0.75 4.51 2.67
CA LEU A 23 0.21 3.92 1.74
C LEU A 23 -0.34 2.63 1.13
N TYR A 24 -0.99 1.77 1.93
CA TYR A 24 -1.64 0.58 1.40
C TYR A 24 -2.75 0.94 0.40
N CYS A 25 -3.59 1.93 0.73
CA CYS A 25 -4.64 2.43 -0.17
C CYS A 25 -4.08 3.01 -1.47
N LEU A 26 -2.93 3.66 -1.44
CA LEU A 26 -2.24 4.17 -2.62
C LEU A 26 -1.73 3.04 -3.52
N VAL A 27 -1.22 1.94 -2.93
CA VAL A 27 -0.52 0.88 -3.68
C VAL A 27 -1.47 -0.23 -4.16
N LYS A 28 -2.48 -0.62 -3.37
CA LYS A 28 -3.27 -1.85 -3.58
C LYS A 28 -3.89 -2.00 -4.97
N ASP A 29 -4.28 -0.88 -5.59
CA ASP A 29 -5.00 -0.88 -6.87
C ASP A 29 -4.04 -0.77 -8.07
N THR A 30 -2.74 -0.53 -7.80
CA THR A 30 -1.68 -0.43 -8.81
C THR A 30 -1.17 -1.80 -9.26
N SER A 31 -0.45 -1.84 -10.37
CA SER A 31 0.29 -3.01 -10.85
C SER A 31 1.22 -3.57 -9.76
N LEU A 32 1.95 -2.69 -9.07
CA LEU A 32 2.84 -3.05 -7.96
C LEU A 32 2.10 -3.71 -6.79
N GLY A 33 0.89 -3.25 -6.48
CA GLY A 33 0.07 -3.84 -5.40
C GLY A 33 -0.53 -5.20 -5.75
N LYS A 34 -0.54 -5.57 -7.03
CA LYS A 34 -1.13 -6.81 -7.55
C LYS A 34 -0.08 -7.88 -7.86
N GLU A 35 1.22 -7.56 -7.78
CA GLU A 35 2.30 -8.52 -8.01
C GLU A 35 2.21 -9.68 -7.00
N THR A 36 2.43 -10.91 -7.48
CA THR A 36 2.68 -12.05 -6.60
C THR A 36 4.12 -11.99 -6.05
N PRO A 37 4.42 -12.74 -4.97
CA PRO A 37 5.79 -12.85 -4.47
C PRO A 37 6.81 -13.33 -5.53
N GLU A 38 6.36 -14.15 -6.48
CA GLU A 38 7.18 -14.68 -7.58
C GLU A 38 7.40 -13.64 -8.69
N GLU A 39 6.44 -12.75 -8.93
CA GLU A 39 6.51 -11.66 -9.92
C GLU A 39 7.25 -10.43 -9.37
N CYS A 40 7.35 -10.30 -8.05
CA CYS A 40 7.95 -9.15 -7.39
C CYS A 40 9.45 -9.02 -7.71
N GLU A 41 9.79 -7.97 -8.45
CA GLU A 41 11.18 -7.61 -8.75
C GLU A 41 11.83 -6.88 -7.58
N ARG A 42 12.60 -7.61 -6.77
CA ARG A 42 13.20 -7.08 -5.53
C ARG A 42 14.29 -6.03 -5.74
N GLU A 43 14.93 -6.03 -6.91
CA GLU A 43 16.00 -5.08 -7.25
C GLU A 43 15.48 -3.89 -8.06
N ARG A 44 14.15 -3.71 -8.16
CA ARG A 44 13.54 -2.61 -8.89
C ARG A 44 14.03 -1.26 -8.34
N PRO A 45 14.55 -0.37 -9.21
CA PRO A 45 14.97 0.96 -8.79
C PRO A 45 13.82 1.78 -8.20
N LEU A 46 14.11 2.52 -7.13
CA LEU A 46 13.11 3.38 -6.47
C LEU A 46 12.44 4.38 -7.44
N ARG A 47 13.21 4.91 -8.40
CA ARG A 47 12.66 5.83 -9.42
C ARG A 47 11.55 5.19 -10.26
N ASP A 48 11.66 3.88 -10.54
CA ASP A 48 10.72 3.17 -11.40
C ASP A 48 9.45 2.88 -10.58
N ILE A 49 9.59 2.53 -9.30
CA ILE A 49 8.49 2.42 -8.34
C ILE A 49 7.71 3.74 -8.26
N ILE A 50 8.39 4.87 -8.04
CA ILE A 50 7.75 6.19 -7.94
C ILE A 50 7.03 6.55 -9.24
N THR A 51 7.64 6.28 -10.38
CA THR A 51 7.06 6.56 -11.70
C THR A 51 5.76 5.77 -11.89
N THR A 52 5.78 4.46 -11.59
CA THR A 52 4.59 3.59 -11.68
C THR A 52 3.48 4.08 -10.75
N LEU A 53 3.78 4.31 -9.47
CA LEU A 53 2.79 4.81 -8.51
C LEU A 53 2.20 6.15 -8.94
N SER A 54 3.02 7.08 -9.44
CA SER A 54 2.56 8.40 -9.86
C SER A 54 1.62 8.32 -11.07
N ASN A 55 1.95 7.49 -12.06
CA ASN A 55 1.14 7.32 -13.26
C ASN A 55 -0.19 6.64 -12.97
N GLU A 56 -0.18 5.58 -12.17
CA GLU A 56 -1.38 4.79 -11.91
C GLU A 56 -2.30 5.43 -10.86
N ALA A 57 -1.74 6.14 -9.86
CA ALA A 57 -2.54 6.93 -8.94
C ALA A 57 -3.31 8.04 -9.68
N ALA A 58 -2.70 8.70 -10.66
CA ALA A 58 -3.36 9.73 -11.46
C ALA A 58 -4.51 9.17 -12.32
N SER A 59 -4.33 7.97 -12.90
CA SER A 59 -5.40 7.29 -13.66
C SER A 59 -6.57 6.87 -12.77
N SER A 60 -6.31 6.41 -11.54
CA SER A 60 -7.36 6.00 -10.60
C SER A 60 -8.31 7.13 -10.17
N VAL A 61 -7.88 8.39 -10.30
CA VAL A 61 -8.68 9.59 -10.01
C VAL A 61 -9.58 9.97 -11.19
N LEU A 62 -9.20 9.64 -12.42
CA LEU A 62 -9.98 9.93 -13.63
C LEU A 62 -11.15 8.94 -13.80
N ASP A 63 -10.94 7.67 -13.47
CA ASP A 63 -11.98 6.63 -13.58
C ASP A 63 -13.12 6.78 -12.54
N LYS A 64 -12.90 7.50 -11.44
CA LYS A 64 -13.92 7.71 -10.38
C LYS A 64 -14.89 8.86 -10.64
N ASN A 65 -14.70 9.62 -11.73
CA ASN A 65 -15.55 10.76 -12.10
C ASN A 65 -16.41 10.51 -13.36
N GLY A 66 -16.57 9.23 -13.76
CA GLY A 66 -17.41 8.80 -14.90
C GLY A 66 -18.78 8.30 -14.49
#